data_AF-A0A2D7M0Q5-F1
#
_entry.id   AF-A0A2D7M0Q5-F1
#
_cell.length_a   1.000
_cell.length_b   1.000
_cell.length_c   1.000
_cell.angle_alpha   90.00
_cell.angle_beta   90.00
_cell.angle_gamma   90.00
#
_symmetry.space_group_name_H-M   'P 1'
#
loop_
_entity.id
_entity.type
_entity.pdbx_description
1 polymer ?
#
loop_
_entity_poly.entity_id
_entity_poly.type
_entity_poly.pdbx_seq_one_letter_code
_entity_poly.pdbx_strand_id
1 'polypeptide(L)'
;MDRSVLSSSRNPFKGSRLLVLLALGFFPWLSSESSLSRANGQVPGSPRIECDQPLVEWGELIKETPFTHEFEIRNTGDEVLIIKKVNGT
;
A
#
# COMPACT_ATOMS: atom_id res chain seq x y z
N MET A 1 4.90 -47.86 -42.74
CA MET A 1 3.88 -48.73 -42.12
C MET A 1 2.69 -47.84 -41.81
N ASP A 2 1.72 -47.80 -42.71
CA ASP A 2 0.44 -47.10 -42.51
C ASP A 2 -0.59 -48.08 -41.94
N ARG A 3 -1.34 -47.66 -40.90
CA ARG A 3 -2.80 -47.86 -40.76
C ARG A 3 -3.35 -47.32 -39.43
N SER A 4 -4.18 -46.29 -39.58
CA SER A 4 -5.51 -46.10 -38.96
C SER A 4 -5.66 -46.20 -37.43
N VAL A 5 -5.99 -45.07 -36.79
CA VAL A 5 -6.76 -45.05 -35.54
C VAL A 5 -8.08 -44.32 -35.81
N LEU A 6 -9.17 -45.09 -35.73
CA LEU A 6 -10.55 -44.65 -35.89
C LEU A 6 -11.11 -44.10 -34.56
N SER A 7 -11.95 -43.08 -34.71
CA SER A 7 -12.79 -42.39 -33.73
C SER A 7 -13.98 -43.23 -33.24
N SER A 8 -14.44 -43.00 -31.99
CA SER A 8 -15.84 -43.04 -31.53
C SER A 8 -15.87 -42.67 -30.02
N SER A 9 -16.48 -41.63 -29.45
CA SER A 9 -17.77 -40.93 -29.55
C SER A 9 -18.64 -41.14 -28.29
N ARG A 10 -18.83 -40.04 -27.51
CA ARG A 10 -20.03 -39.61 -26.73
C ARG A 10 -20.47 -40.47 -25.51
N ASN A 11 -20.99 -39.98 -24.39
CA ASN A 11 -21.33 -38.66 -23.83
C ASN A 11 -21.78 -38.85 -22.33
N PRO A 12 -22.13 -37.78 -21.58
CA PRO A 12 -22.05 -37.72 -20.11
C PRO A 12 -23.40 -37.69 -19.35
N PHE A 13 -23.28 -37.47 -18.02
CA PHE A 13 -24.22 -36.87 -17.03
C PHE A 13 -24.95 -37.77 -16.00
N LYS A 14 -24.76 -37.40 -14.71
CA LYS A 14 -25.75 -36.93 -13.69
C LYS A 14 -25.98 -37.75 -12.40
N GLY A 15 -25.78 -37.05 -11.26
CA GLY A 15 -26.45 -37.24 -9.94
C GLY A 15 -25.49 -37.58 -8.79
N SER A 16 -25.53 -37.02 -7.57
CA SER A 16 -26.37 -35.99 -6.95
C SER A 16 -25.79 -35.58 -5.57
N ARG A 17 -25.58 -34.26 -5.38
CA ARG A 17 -25.67 -33.41 -4.16
C ARG A 17 -25.33 -33.97 -2.75
N LEU A 18 -24.27 -33.42 -2.13
CA LEU A 18 -24.27 -33.07 -0.70
C LEU A 18 -23.37 -31.84 -0.43
N LEU A 19 -23.95 -30.85 0.25
CA LEU A 19 -23.31 -29.62 0.76
C LEU A 19 -22.28 -29.93 1.86
N VAL A 20 -21.10 -29.30 1.81
CA VAL A 20 -20.37 -28.90 3.03
C VAL A 20 -19.80 -27.49 2.82
N LEU A 21 -20.37 -26.57 3.58
CA LEU A 21 -19.88 -25.21 3.81
C LEU A 21 -18.67 -25.23 4.77
N LEU A 22 -17.79 -24.24 4.59
CA LEU A 22 -16.88 -23.64 5.57
C LEU A 22 -15.74 -24.48 6.16
N ALA A 23 -14.48 -24.07 5.88
CA ALA A 23 -13.57 -23.63 6.94
C ALA A 23 -12.29 -22.96 6.39
N LEU A 24 -12.17 -21.66 6.68
CA LEU A 24 -10.98 -20.94 7.11
C LEU A 24 -9.84 -20.68 6.11
N GLY A 25 -9.77 -19.41 5.69
CA GLY A 25 -8.48 -18.70 5.75
C GLY A 25 -7.88 -18.18 4.46
N PHE A 26 -8.63 -17.49 3.60
CA PHE A 26 -8.01 -16.60 2.60
C PHE A 26 -8.84 -15.33 2.43
N PHE A 27 -8.61 -14.36 3.31
CA PHE A 27 -8.80 -12.96 2.99
C PHE A 27 -7.48 -12.43 2.42
N PRO A 28 -7.29 -12.27 1.09
CA PRO A 28 -6.44 -11.19 0.64
C PRO A 28 -7.28 -9.93 0.83
N TRP A 29 -7.11 -9.34 2.01
CA TRP A 29 -7.53 -7.99 2.30
C TRP A 29 -7.01 -7.12 1.15
N LEU A 30 -7.91 -6.68 0.27
CA LEU A 30 -7.57 -5.69 -0.74
C LEU A 30 -7.37 -4.40 0.05
N SER A 31 -6.15 -4.17 0.53
CA SER A 31 -5.72 -2.90 1.08
C SER A 31 -5.73 -1.91 -0.08
N SER A 32 -6.90 -1.34 -0.34
CA SER A 32 -6.99 -0.06 -1.00
C SER A 32 -6.41 0.93 0.01
N GLU A 33 -5.10 1.13 -0.04
CA GLU A 33 -4.46 2.33 0.49
C GLU A 33 -5.11 3.50 -0.23
N SER A 34 -6.18 4.03 0.36
CA SER A 34 -6.66 5.34 0.01
C SER A 34 -5.54 6.28 0.42
N SER A 35 -4.69 6.65 -0.54
CA SER A 35 -3.83 7.81 -0.41
C SER A 35 -4.75 8.97 -0.07
N LEU A 36 -4.82 9.32 1.21
CA LEU A 36 -5.37 10.57 1.68
C LEU A 36 -4.48 11.65 1.09
N SER A 37 -4.75 12.03 -0.15
CA SER A 37 -4.34 13.31 -0.70
C SER A 37 -5.06 14.34 0.15
N ARG A 38 -4.47 14.66 1.30
CA ARG A 38 -4.80 15.83 2.09
C ARG A 38 -4.58 16.99 1.14
N ALA A 39 -5.66 17.45 0.50
CA ALA A 39 -5.68 18.68 -0.25
C ALA A 39 -5.40 19.79 0.78
N ASN A 40 -4.12 20.02 1.03
CA ASN A 40 -3.63 21.12 1.81
C ASN A 40 -4.12 22.36 1.06
N GLY A 41 -4.93 23.19 1.71
CA GLY A 41 -5.44 24.43 1.13
C GLY A 41 -4.26 25.26 0.64
N GLN A 42 -3.98 25.17 -0.65
CA GLN A 42 -2.76 25.68 -1.23
C GLN A 42 -3.00 27.13 -1.58
N VAL A 43 -2.38 28.04 -0.83
CA VAL A 43 -2.49 29.48 -1.08
C VAL A 43 -1.49 29.84 -2.18
N PRO A 44 -1.93 30.42 -3.31
CA PRO A 44 -1.00 30.92 -4.33
C PRO A 44 0.00 31.92 -3.73
N GLY A 45 1.27 31.84 -4.13
CA GLY A 45 2.32 32.71 -3.58
C GLY A 45 2.72 32.38 -2.14
N SER A 46 2.70 31.09 -1.77
CA SER A 46 3.22 30.62 -0.48
C SER A 46 4.32 29.56 -0.69
N PRO A 47 5.30 29.45 0.22
CA PRO A 47 6.31 28.40 0.14
C PRO A 47 5.65 27.02 0.23
N ARG A 48 6.20 26.04 -0.50
CA ARG A 48 5.60 24.71 -0.61
C ARG A 48 6.59 23.67 -0.14
N ILE A 49 6.29 23.04 1.00
CA ILE A 49 7.13 21.98 1.56
C ILE A 49 6.65 20.62 1.05
N GLU A 50 7.57 19.84 0.51
CA GLU A 50 7.42 18.40 0.31
C GLU A 50 8.42 17.68 1.22
N CYS A 51 8.02 16.54 1.78
CA CYS A 51 8.85 15.70 2.64
C CYS A 51 8.75 14.26 2.15
N ASP A 52 9.89 13.61 1.94
CA ASP A 52 9.92 12.24 1.44
C ASP A 52 9.40 11.24 2.48
N GLN A 53 9.53 11.60 3.77
CA GLN A 53 9.07 10.80 4.91
C GLN A 53 8.24 11.67 5.86
N PRO A 54 6.97 11.97 5.50
CA PRO A 54 6.12 12.86 6.30
C PRO A 54 5.70 12.23 7.63
N LEU A 55 5.78 10.90 7.74
CA LEU A 55 5.55 10.14 8.95
C LEU A 55 6.65 9.09 9.08
N VAL A 56 7.23 8.98 10.27
CA VAL A 56 8.25 7.97 10.57
C VAL A 56 7.90 7.24 11.85
N GLU A 57 7.99 5.91 11.80
CA GLU A 57 7.79 5.02 12.94
C GLU A 57 9.14 4.44 13.37
N TRP A 58 9.54 4.67 14.61
CA TRP A 58 10.86 4.27 15.13
C TRP A 58 10.91 2.82 15.63
N GLY A 59 9.76 2.22 15.93
CA GLY A 59 9.69 0.91 16.59
C GLY A 59 10.29 0.94 17.99
N GLU A 60 10.98 -0.14 18.35
CA GLU A 60 11.64 -0.29 19.65
C GLU A 60 13.02 0.39 19.66
N LEU A 61 13.21 1.33 20.59
CA LEU A 61 14.49 2.00 20.81
C LEU A 61 15.19 1.47 22.06
N ILE A 62 16.52 1.34 21.99
CA ILE A 62 17.32 0.86 23.11
C ILE A 62 17.52 1.99 24.11
N LYS A 63 17.24 1.69 25.38
CA LYS A 63 17.40 2.65 26.47
C LYS A 63 18.85 3.17 26.56
N GLU A 64 19.00 4.46 26.86
CA GLU A 64 20.29 5.16 27.02
C GLU A 64 21.21 5.15 25.78
N THR A 65 20.70 4.77 24.60
CA THR A 65 21.48 4.79 23.36
C THR A 65 21.08 5.99 22.50
N PRO A 66 22.01 6.87 22.10
CA PRO A 66 21.72 7.95 21.18
C PRO A 66 21.16 7.41 19.86
N PHE A 67 20.09 8.04 19.39
CA PHE A 67 19.46 7.71 18.12
C PHE A 67 19.44 8.96 17.23
N THR A 68 19.69 8.79 15.94
CA THR A 68 19.67 9.88 14.96
C THR A 68 18.92 9.41 13.72
N HIS A 69 18.05 10.29 13.22
CA HIS A 69 17.37 10.09 11.94
C HIS A 69 17.51 11.35 11.11
N GLU A 70 17.78 11.15 9.84
CA GLU A 70 17.90 12.19 8.83
C GLU A 70 16.71 12.08 7.88
N PHE A 71 16.13 13.22 7.54
CA PHE A 71 15.06 13.32 6.55
C PHE A 71 15.32 14.54 5.67
N GLU A 72 14.80 14.47 4.45
CA GLU A 72 14.89 15.54 3.47
C GLU A 72 13.54 16.26 3.35
N ILE A 73 13.61 17.59 3.30
CA ILE A 73 12.48 18.43 2.91
C ILE A 73 12.89 19.31 1.74
N ARG A 74 11.95 19.51 0.82
CA ARG A 74 12.14 20.30 -0.39
C ARG A 74 11.16 21.46 -0.41
N ASN A 75 11.67 22.64 -0.73
CA ASN A 75 10.81 23.75 -1.11
C ASN A 75 10.53 23.68 -2.61
N THR A 76 9.34 23.23 -3.00
CA THR A 76 8.92 23.16 -4.40
C THR A 76 8.07 24.37 -4.81
N GLY A 77 7.99 25.38 -3.96
CA GLY A 77 7.26 26.63 -4.23
C GLY A 77 8.21 27.71 -4.73
N ASP A 78 7.65 28.74 -5.35
CA ASP A 78 8.43 29.84 -5.93
C ASP A 78 8.86 30.88 -4.88
N GLU A 79 8.36 30.75 -3.65
CA GLU A 79 8.63 31.65 -2.53
C GLU A 79 9.66 31.08 -1.56
N VAL A 80 10.35 31.96 -0.84
CA VAL A 80 11.37 31.57 0.15
C VAL A 80 10.74 30.83 1.33
N LEU A 81 11.26 29.65 1.64
CA LEU A 81 10.87 28.86 2.81
C LEU A 81 11.73 29.22 4.04
N ILE A 82 11.07 29.54 5.16
CA ILE A 82 11.73 29.77 6.46
C ILE A 82 11.31 28.65 7.41
N ILE A 83 12.28 27.93 7.99
CA ILE A 83 12.03 26.81 8.90
C ILE A 83 12.34 27.25 10.33
N LYS A 84 11.39 26.99 11.24
CA LYS A 84 11.56 27.21 12.68
C LYS A 84 11.11 25.96 13.43
N LYS A 85 11.99 25.43 14.28
CA LYS A 85 11.60 24.39 15.23
C LYS A 85 10.58 24.98 16.22
N VAL A 86 9.40 24.37 16.28
CA VAL A 86 8.42 24.61 17.33
C VAL A 86 8.36 23.37 18.20
N ASN A 87 8.23 23.54 19.52
CA ASN A 87 8.06 22.40 20.42
C ASN A 87 6.60 21.92 20.30
N GLY A 88 6.40 20.65 19.97
CA GLY A 88 5.07 20.02 20.03
C GLY A 88 4.62 19.86 21.49
N THR A 89 3.35 20.15 21.76
CA THR A 89 2.68 19.89 23.03
C THR A 89 2.29 18.43 23.17
#